data_AF-X1NYW0-F1
#
_entry.id   AF-X1NYW0-F1
#
_cell.length_a   1.000
_cell.length_b   1.000
_cell.length_c   1.000
_cell.angle_alpha   90.00
_cell.angle_beta   90.00
_cell.angle_gamma   90.00
#
_symmetry.space_group_name_H-M   'P 1'
#
loop_
_entity.id
_entity.type
_entity.pdbx_description
1 polymer ?
#
loop_
_entity_poly.entity_id
_entity_poly.type
_entity_poly.pdbx_seq_one_letter_code
_entity_poly.pdbx_strand_id
1 'polypeptide(L)'
;MVDALSLNMKRRLEREKLYMKPLLRLEYTKLRKYEADICKAFDKVIACSECDKQFLSYNENVAVCPNGVDTDFFYFNESTKGSSSDLCFLGNMGYFPNVDAVLFFVKKIFPLVKKKISNVKLYIVGINPPGCIRNLARKYQDIIVTGFVEDVRSYLKKAAVAV
;
A
#
# COMPACT_ATOMS: atom_id res chain seq x y z
N MET A 1 -1.92 3.08 -5.55
CA MET A 1 -0.92 3.77 -6.39
C MET A 1 -1.12 5.27 -6.18
N VAL A 2 -0.06 6.07 -6.15
CA VAL A 2 -0.13 7.53 -5.95
C VAL A 2 0.43 8.15 -7.22
N ASP A 3 -0.31 9.06 -7.85
CA ASP A 3 0.09 9.67 -9.12
C ASP A 3 0.99 10.88 -8.90
N ALA A 4 0.79 11.60 -7.80
CA ALA A 4 1.72 12.64 -7.35
C ALA A 4 2.96 11.97 -6.72
N LEU A 5 4.02 11.79 -7.52
CA LEU A 5 5.29 11.22 -7.07
C LEU A 5 5.92 12.07 -5.96
N SER A 6 5.83 13.40 -6.05
CA SER A 6 6.35 14.27 -5.01
C SER A 6 5.52 14.20 -3.71
N LEU A 7 4.22 13.91 -3.76
CA LEU A 7 3.41 13.62 -2.57
C LEU A 7 3.89 12.33 -1.88
N ASN A 8 4.16 11.27 -2.65
CA ASN A 8 4.74 10.04 -2.11
C ASN A 8 6.12 10.30 -1.48
N MET A 9 6.95 11.13 -2.12
CA MET A 9 8.26 11.51 -1.59
C MET A 9 8.14 12.32 -0.28
N LYS A 10 7.16 13.23 -0.20
CA LYS A 10 6.86 14.00 1.03
C LYS A 10 6.46 13.06 2.18
N ARG A 11 5.57 12.10 1.93
CA ARG A 11 5.18 11.11 2.94
C ARG A 11 6.35 10.23 3.38
N ARG A 12 7.23 9.85 2.45
CA ARG A 12 8.45 9.10 2.76
C ARG A 12 9.41 9.91 3.64
N LEU A 13 9.59 11.20 3.37
CA LEU A 13 10.42 12.11 4.18
C LEU A 13 10.04 12.16 5.66
N GLU A 14 8.75 12.03 5.96
CA GLU A 14 8.22 12.04 7.34
C GLU A 14 8.58 10.75 8.09
N ARG A 15 8.69 9.62 7.39
CA ARG A 15 8.90 8.29 7.98
C ARG A 15 10.33 7.74 7.85
N GLU A 16 11.16 8.32 7.00
CA GLU A 16 12.55 7.88 6.79
C GLU A 16 13.51 8.40 7.89
N LYS A 17 14.65 7.71 8.03
CA LYS A 17 15.72 8.02 8.97
C LYS A 17 16.32 9.41 8.71
N LEU A 18 16.75 10.08 9.79
CA LEU A 18 17.18 11.48 9.77
C LEU A 18 18.31 11.77 8.75
N TYR A 19 19.27 10.85 8.61
CA TYR A 19 20.39 10.99 7.69
C TYR A 19 20.01 10.92 6.20
N MET A 20 18.87 10.30 5.86
CA MET A 20 18.38 10.24 4.47
C MET A 20 17.54 11.47 4.09
N LYS A 21 17.11 12.27 5.07
CA LYS A 21 16.20 13.40 4.84
C LYS A 21 16.77 14.47 3.90
N PRO A 22 18.06 14.85 3.95
CA PRO A 22 18.61 15.86 3.03
C PRO A 22 18.50 15.41 1.56
N LEU A 23 18.86 14.16 1.26
CA LEU A 23 18.78 13.60 -0.08
C LEU A 23 17.33 13.53 -0.58
N LEU A 24 16.43 13.00 0.24
CA LEU A 24 15.01 12.90 -0.11
C LEU A 24 14.34 14.28 -0.26
N ARG A 25 14.79 15.31 0.48
CA ARG A 25 14.31 16.70 0.33
C ARG A 25 14.73 17.30 -1.00
N LEU A 26 15.95 17.01 -1.44
CA LEU A 26 16.42 17.41 -2.76
C LEU A 26 15.57 16.76 -3.85
N GLU A 27 15.36 15.44 -3.75
CA GLU A 27 14.54 14.68 -4.70
C GLU A 27 13.10 15.19 -4.75
N TYR A 28 12.49 15.42 -3.58
CA TYR A 28 11.16 16.01 -3.47
C TYR A 28 11.06 17.36 -4.18
N THR A 29 12.01 18.26 -3.95
CA THR A 29 12.00 19.60 -4.57
C THR A 29 12.12 19.50 -6.09
N LYS A 30 12.99 18.61 -6.59
CA LYS A 30 13.15 18.35 -8.03
C LYS A 30 11.89 17.78 -8.65
N LEU A 31 11.31 16.73 -8.06
CA LEU A 31 10.07 16.11 -8.52
C LEU A 31 8.91 17.10 -8.52
N ARG A 32 8.79 17.92 -7.48
CA ARG A 32 7.73 18.92 -7.39
C ARG A 32 7.81 19.96 -8.51
N LYS A 33 9.02 20.41 -8.84
CA LYS A 33 9.23 21.33 -9.97
C LYS A 33 8.90 20.63 -11.30
N TYR A 34 9.41 19.42 -11.49
CA TYR A 34 9.15 18.63 -12.69
C TYR A 34 7.66 18.39 -12.92
N GLU A 35 6.93 17.99 -11.88
CA GLU A 35 5.48 17.79 -11.93
C GLU A 35 4.73 19.08 -12.27
N ALA A 36 5.14 20.22 -11.72
CA ALA A 36 4.54 21.51 -12.04
C ALA A 36 4.78 21.91 -13.51
N ASP A 37 6.00 21.68 -14.02
CA ASP A 37 6.38 22.02 -15.39
C ASP A 37 5.66 21.10 -16.40
N ILE A 38 5.65 19.79 -16.15
CA ILE A 38 5.01 18.82 -17.05
C ILE A 38 3.49 18.94 -17.03
N CYS A 39 2.86 19.17 -15.87
CA CYS A 39 1.41 19.32 -15.79
C CYS A 39 0.93 20.52 -16.62
N LYS A 40 1.70 21.62 -16.67
CA LYS A 40 1.37 22.80 -17.48
C LYS A 40 1.54 22.58 -18.99
N ALA A 41 2.29 21.56 -19.40
CA ALA A 41 2.53 21.26 -20.80
C ALA A 41 1.34 20.53 -21.49
N PHE A 42 0.32 20.13 -20.74
CA PHE A 42 -0.85 19.40 -21.25
C PHE A 42 -2.16 20.15 -20.97
N ASP A 43 -3.09 20.08 -21.93
CA ASP A 43 -4.43 20.70 -21.83
C ASP A 43 -5.31 20.06 -20.75
N LYS A 44 -5.10 18.76 -20.50
CA LYS A 44 -5.80 17.96 -19.49
C LYS A 44 -4.84 16.99 -18.82
N VAL A 45 -4.96 16.86 -17.51
CA VAL A 45 -4.21 15.91 -16.70
C VAL A 45 -5.22 15.04 -15.95
N ILE A 46 -4.98 13.74 -15.88
CA ILE A 46 -5.85 12.80 -15.17
C ILE A 46 -5.11 12.27 -13.96
N ALA A 47 -5.75 12.30 -12.79
CA ALA A 47 -5.26 11.72 -11.55
C ALA A 47 -6.26 10.67 -11.01
N CYS A 48 -5.77 9.69 -10.26
CA CYS A 48 -6.54 8.57 -9.73
C CYS A 48 -7.27 8.90 -8.43
N SER A 49 -6.97 10.03 -7.79
CA SER A 49 -7.62 10.42 -6.53
C SER A 49 -7.75 11.94 -6.38
N GLU A 50 -8.71 12.37 -5.56
CA GLU A 50 -8.88 13.79 -5.22
C GLU A 50 -7.67 14.33 -4.44
N CYS A 51 -7.02 13.48 -3.64
CA CYS A 51 -5.80 13.85 -2.92
C CYS A 51 -4.65 14.17 -3.90
N ASP A 52 -4.51 13.39 -4.97
CA ASP A 52 -3.52 13.63 -6.02
C ASP A 52 -3.85 14.90 -6.80
N LYS A 53 -5.12 15.11 -7.16
CA LYS A 53 -5.57 16.35 -7.83
C LYS A 53 -5.27 17.59 -6.99
N GLN A 54 -5.59 17.58 -5.70
CA GLN A 54 -5.29 18.68 -4.80
C GLN A 54 -3.78 18.94 -4.70
N PHE A 55 -2.96 17.89 -4.79
CA PHE A 55 -1.51 18.04 -4.73
C PHE A 55 -0.90 18.53 -6.05
N LEU A 56 -1.51 18.18 -7.18
CA LEU A 56 -1.14 18.57 -8.54
C LEU A 56 -1.84 19.85 -9.00
N SER A 57 -2.28 20.70 -8.07
CA SER A 57 -3.00 21.96 -8.34
C SER A 57 -2.16 23.03 -9.07
N TYR A 58 -1.04 22.66 -9.68
CA TYR A 58 -0.25 23.50 -10.59
C TYR A 58 -0.94 23.72 -11.94
N ASN A 59 -1.91 22.86 -12.28
CA ASN A 59 -2.78 22.99 -13.43
C ASN A 59 -4.24 22.88 -12.96
N GLU A 60 -5.08 23.83 -13.35
CA GLU A 60 -6.51 23.84 -13.03
C GLU A 60 -7.30 22.75 -13.78
N ASN A 61 -6.71 22.20 -14.85
CA ASN A 61 -7.30 21.19 -15.72
C ASN A 61 -7.02 19.73 -15.28
N VAL A 62 -6.76 19.50 -14.00
CA VAL A 62 -6.63 18.15 -13.44
C VAL A 62 -8.02 17.56 -13.16
N ALA A 63 -8.36 16.46 -13.83
CA ALA A 63 -9.57 15.67 -13.60
C ALA A 63 -9.24 14.41 -12.79
N VAL A 64 -10.21 13.92 -12.02
CA VAL A 64 -10.07 12.66 -11.28
C VAL A 64 -10.77 11.53 -12.02
N CYS A 65 -10.03 10.47 -12.32
CA CYS A 65 -10.54 9.20 -12.82
C CYS A 65 -10.04 8.09 -11.90
N PRO A 66 -10.84 7.65 -10.90
CA PRO A 66 -10.43 6.61 -9.97
C PRO A 66 -10.14 5.29 -10.68
N ASN A 67 -9.16 4.54 -10.17
CA ASN A 67 -8.89 3.20 -10.67
C ASN A 67 -10.08 2.28 -10.37
N GLY A 68 -10.61 1.64 -11.42
CA GLY A 68 -11.62 0.61 -11.31
C GLY A 68 -11.02 -0.78 -11.11
N VAL A 69 -11.91 -1.73 -10.82
CA VAL A 69 -11.61 -3.15 -10.77
C VAL A 69 -12.75 -3.92 -11.44
N ASP A 70 -12.45 -5.06 -12.05
CA ASP A 70 -13.46 -5.96 -12.60
C ASP A 70 -14.31 -6.57 -11.47
N THR A 71 -15.55 -6.13 -11.37
CA THR A 71 -16.48 -6.54 -10.31
C THR A 71 -16.98 -7.97 -10.48
N ASP A 72 -16.98 -8.49 -11.71
CA ASP A 72 -17.40 -9.87 -11.99
C ASP A 72 -16.27 -10.82 -11.61
N PHE A 73 -15.04 -10.48 -12.00
CA PHE A 73 -13.86 -11.26 -11.64
C PHE A 73 -13.57 -11.25 -10.13
N PHE A 74 -13.79 -10.11 -9.45
CA PHE A 74 -13.62 -9.96 -8.00
C PHE A 74 -14.92 -10.11 -7.20
N TYR A 75 -15.94 -10.76 -7.77
CA TYR A 75 -17.21 -10.99 -7.09
C TYR A 75 -17.01 -11.72 -5.74
N PHE A 76 -17.52 -11.12 -4.67
CA PHE A 76 -17.47 -11.67 -3.32
C PHE A 76 -18.82 -12.28 -2.94
N ASN A 77 -18.83 -13.58 -2.66
CA ASN A 77 -20.02 -14.29 -2.22
C ASN A 77 -19.84 -14.67 -0.74
N GLU A 78 -20.75 -14.19 0.13
CA GLU A 78 -20.71 -14.49 1.56
C GLU A 78 -20.79 -15.98 1.87
N SER A 79 -21.46 -16.77 1.03
CA SER A 79 -21.51 -18.24 1.19
C SER A 79 -20.15 -18.92 0.97
N THR A 80 -19.20 -18.23 0.32
CA THR A 80 -17.83 -18.69 0.10
C THR A 80 -16.83 -18.11 1.10
N LYS A 81 -17.32 -17.35 2.09
CA LYS A 81 -16.48 -16.76 3.13
C LYS A 81 -15.88 -17.87 4.00
N GLY A 82 -14.55 -17.87 4.11
CA GLY A 82 -13.87 -18.78 5.03
C GLY A 82 -14.30 -18.55 6.47
N SER A 83 -14.35 -19.62 7.26
CA SER A 83 -14.65 -19.54 8.70
C SER A 83 -13.45 -19.15 9.56
N SER A 84 -12.35 -18.67 8.95
CA SER A 84 -11.14 -18.32 9.70
C SER A 84 -11.20 -16.89 10.19
N SER A 85 -10.57 -16.63 11.34
CA SER A 85 -10.39 -15.29 11.90
C SER A 85 -9.16 -14.59 11.32
N ASP A 86 -8.60 -15.11 10.23
CA ASP A 86 -7.30 -14.68 9.71
C ASP A 86 -7.38 -13.32 9.01
N LEU A 87 -6.23 -12.65 8.98
CA LEU A 87 -6.05 -11.34 8.38
C LEU A 87 -5.27 -11.47 7.08
N CYS A 88 -5.59 -10.63 6.10
CA CYS A 88 -4.82 -10.54 4.85
C CYS A 88 -4.38 -9.11 4.60
N PHE A 89 -3.09 -8.92 4.30
CA PHE A 89 -2.54 -7.67 3.79
C PHE A 89 -2.11 -7.89 2.34
N LEU A 90 -2.68 -7.16 1.40
CA LEU A 90 -2.40 -7.32 -0.04
C LEU A 90 -1.59 -6.14 -0.57
N GLY A 91 -0.53 -6.40 -1.33
CA GLY A 91 0.08 -5.36 -2.16
C GLY A 91 1.45 -5.69 -2.71
N ASN A 92 1.98 -4.76 -3.52
CA ASN A 92 3.39 -4.80 -3.91
C ASN A 92 4.27 -4.45 -2.70
N MET A 93 4.95 -5.43 -2.13
CA MET A 93 5.83 -5.25 -0.97
C MET A 93 7.15 -4.57 -1.34
N GLY A 94 7.45 -4.35 -2.62
CA GLY A 94 8.53 -3.46 -3.04
C GLY A 94 8.20 -1.97 -2.85
N TYR A 95 6.92 -1.65 -2.64
CA TYR A 95 6.46 -0.27 -2.49
C TYR A 95 6.55 0.19 -1.02
N PHE A 96 7.29 1.27 -0.77
CA PHE A 96 7.59 1.76 0.57
C PHE A 96 6.36 1.91 1.49
N PRO A 97 5.24 2.54 1.05
CA PRO A 97 4.04 2.66 1.88
C PRO A 97 3.48 1.31 2.36
N ASN A 98 3.54 0.27 1.53
CA ASN A 98 3.05 -1.06 1.90
C ASN A 98 3.97 -1.71 2.94
N VAL A 99 5.29 -1.60 2.75
CA VAL A 99 6.28 -2.13 3.72
C VAL A 99 6.11 -1.46 5.07
N ASP A 100 6.01 -0.13 5.06
CA ASP A 100 5.85 0.66 6.27
C ASP A 100 4.52 0.35 6.99
N ALA A 101 3.42 0.22 6.24
CA ALA A 101 2.12 -0.20 6.78
C ALA A 101 2.17 -1.58 7.44
N VAL A 102 2.76 -2.59 6.78
CA VAL A 102 2.89 -3.94 7.35
C VAL A 102 3.75 -3.92 8.61
N LEU A 103 4.89 -3.23 8.60
CA LEU A 103 5.77 -3.14 9.77
C LEU A 103 5.08 -2.43 10.94
N PHE A 104 4.34 -1.36 10.67
CA PHE A 104 3.55 -0.66 11.67
C PHE A 104 2.46 -1.59 12.26
N PHE A 105 1.69 -2.25 11.39
CA PHE A 105 0.63 -3.16 11.78
C PHE A 105 1.16 -4.29 12.67
N VAL A 106 2.22 -4.98 12.22
CA VAL A 106 2.81 -6.10 12.96
C VAL A 106 3.41 -5.66 14.29
N LYS A 107 4.00 -4.47 14.37
CA LYS A 107 4.64 -3.97 15.59
C LYS A 107 3.65 -3.40 16.61
N LYS A 108 2.57 -2.76 16.16
CA LYS A 108 1.69 -1.95 17.01
C LYS A 108 0.29 -2.52 17.19
N ILE A 109 -0.25 -3.19 16.16
CA ILE A 109 -1.65 -3.59 16.13
C ILE A 109 -1.79 -5.10 16.28
N PHE A 110 -1.03 -5.89 15.51
CA PHE A 110 -1.12 -7.36 15.52
C PHE A 110 -0.99 -7.99 16.92
N PRO A 111 -0.11 -7.53 17.82
CA PRO A 111 -0.04 -8.05 19.19
C PRO A 111 -1.32 -7.81 20.00
N LEU A 112 -2.05 -6.73 19.73
CA LEU A 112 -3.33 -6.43 20.38
C LEU A 112 -4.45 -7.34 19.86
N VAL A 113 -4.41 -7.67 18.55
CA VAL A 113 -5.35 -8.65 17.97
C VAL A 113 -5.09 -10.03 18.55
N LYS A 114 -3.81 -10.47 18.61
CA LYS A 114 -3.43 -11.78 19.17
C LYS A 114 -3.84 -11.97 20.63
N LYS A 115 -3.91 -10.89 21.42
CA LYS A 115 -4.43 -10.94 22.81
C LYS A 115 -5.92 -11.31 22.87
N LYS A 116 -6.70 -10.95 21.85
CA LYS A 116 -8.14 -11.25 21.78
C LYS A 116 -8.43 -12.53 21.01
N ILE A 117 -7.63 -12.84 19.99
CA ILE A 117 -7.78 -14.02 19.13
C ILE A 117 -6.42 -14.71 19.07
N SER A 118 -6.20 -15.71 19.93
CA SER A 118 -4.88 -16.31 20.13
C SER A 118 -4.37 -17.10 18.92
N ASN A 119 -5.25 -17.57 18.02
CA ASN A 119 -4.91 -18.36 16.84
C ASN A 119 -4.96 -17.58 15.52
N VAL A 120 -5.10 -16.24 15.56
CA VAL A 120 -5.16 -15.43 14.33
C VAL A 120 -3.85 -15.50 13.57
N LYS A 121 -3.93 -15.72 12.25
CA LYS A 121 -2.79 -15.60 11.33
C LYS A 121 -2.89 -14.33 10.50
N LEU A 122 -1.74 -13.78 10.12
CA LEU A 122 -1.62 -12.68 9.17
C LEU A 122 -0.95 -13.18 7.89
N TYR A 123 -1.67 -13.15 6.78
CA TYR A 123 -1.15 -13.40 5.45
C TYR A 123 -0.73 -12.09 4.80
N ILE A 124 0.55 -11.96 4.46
CA ILE A 124 1.10 -10.85 3.69
C ILE A 124 1.27 -11.35 2.25
N VAL A 125 0.37 -10.92 1.38
CA VAL A 125 0.20 -11.42 0.02
C VAL A 125 0.68 -10.38 -0.98
N GLY A 126 1.63 -10.77 -1.83
CA GLY A 126 2.07 -9.97 -2.97
C GLY A 126 3.57 -9.95 -3.22
N ILE A 127 3.94 -9.28 -4.30
CA ILE A 127 5.26 -9.38 -4.93
C ILE A 127 6.35 -8.62 -4.17
N ASN A 128 7.61 -9.03 -4.40
CA ASN A 128 8.82 -8.34 -3.97
C ASN A 128 8.93 -8.08 -2.45
N PRO A 129 8.64 -9.05 -1.55
CA PRO A 129 8.78 -8.84 -0.11
C PRO A 129 10.25 -8.59 0.26
N PRO A 130 10.61 -7.41 0.79
CA PRO A 130 11.99 -7.11 1.17
C PRO A 130 12.41 -7.95 2.39
N GLY A 131 13.71 -7.98 2.67
CA GLY A 131 14.26 -8.78 3.78
C GLY A 131 13.60 -8.50 5.13
N CYS A 132 13.25 -7.25 5.41
CA CYS A 132 12.54 -6.89 6.65
C CYS A 132 11.16 -7.55 6.77
N ILE A 133 10.42 -7.71 5.67
CA ILE A 133 9.11 -8.38 5.65
C ILE A 133 9.29 -9.90 5.74
N ARG A 134 10.22 -10.48 4.97
CA ARG A 134 10.51 -11.92 5.03
C ARG A 134 10.98 -12.37 6.42
N ASN A 135 11.71 -11.52 7.13
CA ASN A 135 12.14 -11.79 8.50
C ASN A 135 10.97 -11.84 9.50
N LEU A 136 9.82 -11.22 9.21
CA LEU A 136 8.64 -11.34 10.07
C LEU A 136 8.13 -12.78 10.12
N ALA A 137 8.03 -13.46 8.98
CA ALA A 137 7.60 -14.86 8.92
C ALA A 137 8.57 -15.82 9.63
N ARG A 138 9.87 -15.48 9.65
CA ARG A 138 10.88 -16.25 10.41
C ARG A 138 10.74 -16.05 11.92
N LYS A 139 10.34 -14.86 12.34
CA LYS A 139 10.25 -14.46 13.75
C LYS A 139 8.91 -14.87 14.38
N TYR A 140 7.83 -14.87 13.61
CA TYR A 140 6.48 -15.10 14.09
C TYR A 140 5.82 -16.20 13.28
N GLN A 141 5.47 -17.32 13.93
CA GLN A 141 4.82 -18.47 13.28
C GLN A 141 3.42 -18.13 12.72
N ASP A 142 2.78 -17.10 13.27
CA ASP A 142 1.45 -16.65 12.85
C ASP A 142 1.48 -15.67 11.68
N ILE A 143 2.67 -15.35 11.14
CA ILE A 143 2.81 -14.44 10.00
C ILE A 143 3.31 -15.23 8.79
N ILE A 144 2.52 -15.21 7.73
CA ILE A 144 2.79 -15.92 6.50
C ILE A 144 3.05 -14.90 5.40
N VAL A 145 4.25 -14.91 4.81
CA VAL A 145 4.58 -14.07 3.66
C VAL A 145 4.57 -14.97 2.43
N THR A 146 3.60 -14.79 1.54
CA THR A 146 3.42 -15.69 0.38
C THR A 146 4.36 -15.37 -0.77
N GLY A 147 4.71 -14.09 -0.94
CA GLY A 147 5.29 -13.61 -2.18
C GLY A 147 4.24 -13.50 -3.29
N PHE A 148 4.68 -13.65 -4.55
CA PHE A 148 3.77 -13.69 -5.70
C PHE A 148 2.83 -14.89 -5.59
N VAL A 149 1.56 -14.66 -5.93
CA VAL A 149 0.54 -15.70 -6.05
C VAL A 149 -0.22 -15.45 -7.35
N GLU A 150 -0.63 -16.52 -8.03
CA GLU A 150 -1.37 -16.41 -9.29
C GLU A 150 -2.76 -15.81 -9.08
N ASP A 151 -3.42 -16.14 -7.97
CA ASP A 151 -4.76 -15.63 -7.65
C ASP A 151 -4.89 -15.20 -6.18
N VAL A 152 -4.99 -13.89 -5.99
CA VAL A 152 -5.14 -13.23 -4.68
C VAL A 152 -6.52 -13.46 -4.05
N ARG A 153 -7.55 -13.79 -4.84
CA ARG A 153 -8.94 -13.96 -4.37
C ARG A 153 -9.05 -15.11 -3.39
N SER A 154 -8.23 -16.14 -3.54
CA SER A 154 -8.18 -17.28 -2.63
C SER A 154 -7.81 -16.90 -1.19
N TYR A 155 -7.00 -15.85 -1.01
CA TYR A 155 -6.62 -15.31 0.30
C TYR A 155 -7.66 -14.32 0.81
N LEU A 156 -8.17 -13.44 -0.07
CA LEU A 156 -9.22 -12.47 0.28
C LEU A 156 -10.50 -13.16 0.75
N LYS A 157 -10.93 -14.24 0.09
CA LYS A 157 -12.15 -14.99 0.47
C LYS A 157 -12.03 -15.72 1.80
N LYS A 158 -10.81 -16.11 2.19
CA LYS A 158 -10.54 -16.82 3.44
C LYS A 158 -10.38 -15.88 4.63
N ALA A 159 -9.86 -14.68 4.40
CA ALA A 159 -9.61 -13.72 5.46
C ALA A 159 -10.91 -13.15 6.04
N ALA A 160 -10.96 -13.03 7.36
CA ALA A 160 -12.02 -12.28 8.03
C ALA A 160 -11.92 -10.78 7.75
N VAL A 161 -10.69 -10.26 7.62
CA VAL A 161 -10.40 -8.84 7.41
C VAL A 161 -9.22 -8.66 6.46
N ALA A 162 -9.37 -7.77 5.48
CA ALA A 162 -8.27 -7.23 4.70
C ALA A 162 -7.76 -5.93 5.35
N VAL A 163 -6.44 -5.84 5.56
CA VAL A 163 -5.75 -4.77 6.32
C VAL A 163 -4.97 -3.87 5.38
#